data_AF-A0A956RC27-F1
#
_entry.id   AF-A0A956RC27-F1
#
_cell.length_a   1.000
_cell.length_b   1.000
_cell.length_c   1.000
_cell.angle_alpha   90.00
_cell.angle_beta   90.00
_cell.angle_gamma   90.00
#
_symmetry.space_group_name_H-M   'P 1'
#
loop_
_entity.id
_entity.type
_entity.pdbx_description
1 polymer ?
#
loop_
_entity_poly.entity_id
_entity_poly.type
_entity_poly.pdbx_seq_one_letter_code
_entity_poly.pdbx_strand_id
1 'polypeptide(L)'
;MPGCQDGGPLDPSGLAQECGLDVDCEAGGIAEGNAHISGIASIDAFFGAVIDLDAKVGQVQGSIRAELDAIAASLELAPGASGAEIRAAIEGRLSAAIDGGLILRVEPARCEASAEVMVAAAAECDAQVDPGQVSFACEGACEVEAGVAVDCGAEAELHCTVSAPSVACSGQCQGSCDLGLTGGPCNGTCHGECSGGCSVINADGSYAGACAGTCSGTCELDVAAECGGSCEGTCDFVEPAGQCSAGAEARCEAQAGGSVQCEAGCQGKAQPPQVSAECEASVDAKASASVECTPPTVSIAWEWSAELQGDAQAQAQAQAQFRAWINEFRLRYGTLLAARAQAELLVNSGRGLIEAAGGAVTDAAAELEGDASLRVLFGARCALLELPEVGAVLRGGVEQLEASVSAAAEITAAVGSAG
;
A
#
# COMPACT_ATOMS: atom_id res chain seq x y z
N MET A 1 21.02 -33.36 -27.23
CA MET A 1 21.67 -34.55 -26.63
C MET A 1 21.08 -35.80 -27.30
N PRO A 2 21.88 -36.70 -27.90
CA PRO A 2 21.36 -37.80 -28.74
C PRO A 2 20.86 -39.05 -27.98
N GLY A 3 20.75 -39.02 -26.65
CA GLY A 3 20.62 -40.23 -25.83
C GLY A 3 19.21 -40.68 -25.46
N CYS A 4 18.18 -39.82 -25.46
CA CYS A 4 16.86 -40.20 -24.92
C CYS A 4 15.88 -40.77 -26.00
N GLN A 5 16.36 -41.42 -27.09
CA GLN A 5 15.51 -41.87 -28.21
C GLN A 5 15.43 -43.39 -28.49
N ASP A 6 16.27 -44.26 -27.92
CA ASP A 6 16.28 -45.68 -28.33
C ASP A 6 15.89 -46.66 -27.20
N GLY A 7 14.76 -47.33 -27.42
CA GLY A 7 14.05 -48.23 -26.49
C GLY A 7 14.73 -49.57 -26.21
N GLY A 8 15.86 -49.54 -25.49
CA GLY A 8 16.35 -50.70 -24.75
C GLY A 8 15.45 -51.04 -23.55
N PRO A 9 15.46 -52.28 -23.02
CA PRO A 9 14.74 -52.64 -21.81
C PRO A 9 15.44 -51.98 -20.61
N LEU A 10 15.05 -50.75 -20.31
CA LEU A 10 15.75 -49.87 -19.39
C LEU A 10 14.97 -49.74 -18.08
N ASP A 11 15.72 -49.85 -17.00
CA ASP A 11 15.29 -49.47 -15.66
C ASP A 11 14.84 -47.99 -15.68
N PRO A 12 13.58 -47.67 -15.34
CA PRO A 12 13.05 -46.30 -15.38
C PRO A 12 13.90 -45.30 -14.58
N SER A 13 14.54 -45.75 -13.51
CA SER A 13 15.42 -44.94 -12.66
C SER A 13 16.72 -44.54 -13.36
N GLY A 14 17.36 -45.44 -14.09
CA GLY A 14 18.64 -45.17 -14.76
C GLY A 14 18.53 -44.19 -15.92
N LEU A 15 17.44 -44.28 -16.70
CA LEU A 15 17.20 -43.42 -17.86
C LEU A 15 16.93 -41.96 -17.46
N ALA A 16 16.22 -41.78 -16.37
CA ALA A 16 15.93 -40.47 -15.83
C ALA A 16 17.19 -39.82 -15.23
N GLN A 17 18.02 -40.57 -14.50
CA GLN A 17 19.30 -40.08 -13.98
C GLN A 17 20.29 -39.72 -15.11
N GLU A 18 20.31 -40.49 -16.21
CA GLU A 18 21.11 -40.20 -17.42
C GLU A 18 20.60 -38.99 -18.22
N CYS A 19 19.27 -38.74 -18.25
CA CYS A 19 18.69 -37.53 -18.85
C CYS A 19 18.68 -36.34 -17.86
N GLY A 20 19.32 -36.46 -16.68
CA GLY A 20 19.45 -35.39 -15.68
C GLY A 20 18.15 -35.01 -14.98
N LEU A 21 17.19 -35.94 -14.95
CA LEU A 21 15.89 -35.77 -14.30
C LEU A 21 16.01 -36.22 -12.85
N ASP A 22 15.55 -35.36 -11.97
CA ASP A 22 15.42 -35.67 -10.56
C ASP A 22 14.16 -36.52 -10.34
N VAL A 23 14.35 -37.83 -10.25
CA VAL A 23 13.25 -38.81 -10.11
C VAL A 23 12.69 -38.79 -8.69
N ASP A 24 13.54 -38.47 -7.74
CA ASP A 24 13.25 -38.51 -6.31
C ASP A 24 12.83 -37.12 -5.78
N CYS A 25 12.89 -36.09 -6.64
CA CYS A 25 12.60 -34.69 -6.31
C CYS A 25 13.47 -34.22 -5.12
N GLU A 26 14.73 -34.65 -5.06
CA GLU A 26 15.68 -34.34 -3.99
C GLU A 26 16.30 -32.93 -4.12
N ALA A 27 16.21 -32.31 -5.29
CA ALA A 27 16.47 -30.90 -5.49
C ALA A 27 15.42 -30.14 -4.68
N GLY A 28 15.82 -29.70 -3.47
CA GLY A 28 14.97 -29.14 -2.42
C GLY A 28 13.76 -28.34 -2.90
N GLY A 29 12.70 -28.37 -2.12
CA GLY A 29 11.40 -27.81 -2.45
C GLY A 29 11.32 -26.30 -2.26
N ILE A 30 10.08 -25.84 -2.21
CA ILE A 30 9.80 -24.41 -2.01
C ILE A 30 10.28 -23.91 -0.65
N ALA A 31 10.34 -24.79 0.35
CA ALA A 31 10.76 -24.46 1.71
C ALA A 31 12.25 -24.08 1.76
N GLU A 32 13.04 -24.62 0.84
CA GLU A 32 14.44 -24.26 0.60
C GLU A 32 14.60 -23.07 -0.36
N GLY A 33 13.51 -22.47 -0.84
CA GLY A 33 13.52 -21.35 -1.78
C GLY A 33 13.76 -21.74 -3.24
N ASN A 34 13.49 -22.99 -3.61
CA ASN A 34 13.61 -23.44 -4.98
C ASN A 34 12.31 -23.24 -5.77
N ALA A 35 12.36 -22.41 -6.83
CA ALA A 35 11.24 -22.22 -7.75
C ALA A 35 11.26 -23.19 -8.94
N HIS A 36 12.41 -23.82 -9.25
CA HIS A 36 12.63 -24.64 -10.43
C HIS A 36 12.40 -26.14 -10.16
N ILE A 37 11.20 -26.47 -9.70
CA ILE A 37 10.86 -27.82 -9.26
C ILE A 37 10.45 -28.71 -10.44
N SER A 38 9.72 -28.15 -11.41
CA SER A 38 9.12 -28.93 -12.49
C SER A 38 9.94 -28.86 -13.78
N GLY A 39 10.68 -27.77 -14.01
CA GLY A 39 11.31 -27.48 -15.29
C GLY A 39 10.32 -27.10 -16.40
N ILE A 40 9.04 -26.90 -16.04
CA ILE A 40 7.99 -26.36 -16.90
C ILE A 40 7.82 -24.90 -16.51
N ALA A 41 8.00 -23.99 -17.47
CA ALA A 41 8.06 -22.55 -17.20
C ALA A 41 6.86 -22.01 -16.41
N SER A 42 5.64 -22.40 -16.76
CA SER A 42 4.42 -21.93 -16.07
C SER A 42 4.31 -22.41 -14.63
N ILE A 43 4.65 -23.67 -14.36
CA ILE A 43 4.62 -24.26 -13.01
C ILE A 43 5.76 -23.68 -12.15
N ASP A 44 6.95 -23.53 -12.73
CA ASP A 44 8.09 -22.92 -12.04
C ASP A 44 7.83 -21.41 -11.76
N ALA A 45 7.14 -20.71 -12.68
CA ALA A 45 6.71 -19.32 -12.47
C ALA A 45 5.71 -19.20 -11.30
N PHE A 46 4.79 -20.17 -11.18
CA PHE A 46 3.88 -20.26 -10.03
C PHE A 46 4.65 -20.45 -8.72
N PHE A 47 5.59 -21.40 -8.64
CA PHE A 47 6.41 -21.58 -7.43
C PHE A 47 7.29 -20.36 -7.13
N GLY A 48 7.80 -19.69 -8.17
CA GLY A 48 8.48 -18.40 -8.02
C GLY A 48 7.58 -17.34 -7.39
N ALA A 49 6.33 -17.22 -7.85
CA ALA A 49 5.36 -16.31 -7.27
C ALA A 49 5.05 -16.64 -5.79
N VAL A 50 4.97 -17.93 -5.42
CA VAL A 50 4.82 -18.37 -4.03
C VAL A 50 5.99 -17.89 -3.16
N ILE A 51 7.22 -18.09 -3.63
CA ILE A 51 8.44 -17.71 -2.90
C ILE A 51 8.55 -16.18 -2.77
N ASP A 52 8.30 -15.45 -3.85
CA ASP A 52 8.32 -13.99 -3.84
C ASP A 52 7.28 -13.42 -2.87
N LEU A 53 6.08 -14.00 -2.87
CA LEU A 53 5.00 -13.61 -1.97
C LEU A 53 5.33 -13.93 -0.51
N ASP A 54 5.85 -15.12 -0.20
CA ASP A 54 6.27 -15.50 1.16
C ASP A 54 7.39 -14.58 1.69
N ALA A 55 8.41 -14.32 0.85
CA ALA A 55 9.48 -13.40 1.19
C ALA A 55 8.95 -11.98 1.49
N LYS A 56 8.00 -11.49 0.67
CA LYS A 56 7.37 -10.18 0.89
C LYS A 56 6.51 -10.16 2.15
N VAL A 57 5.73 -11.21 2.40
CA VAL A 57 4.93 -11.38 3.63
C VAL A 57 5.83 -11.30 4.86
N GLY A 58 6.96 -12.03 4.85
CA GLY A 58 7.96 -11.97 5.92
C GLY A 58 8.55 -10.57 6.11
N GLN A 59 8.86 -9.85 5.02
CA GLN A 59 9.34 -8.47 5.07
C GLN A 59 8.31 -7.52 5.70
N VAL A 60 7.05 -7.57 5.25
CA VAL A 60 5.98 -6.70 5.76
C VAL A 60 5.66 -7.02 7.22
N GLN A 61 5.60 -8.29 7.59
CA GLN A 61 5.45 -8.72 8.98
C GLN A 61 6.58 -8.17 9.87
N GLY A 62 7.82 -8.26 9.40
CA GLY A 62 8.98 -7.68 10.08
C GLY A 62 8.87 -6.16 10.25
N SER A 63 8.42 -5.45 9.22
CA SER A 63 8.19 -4.00 9.27
C SER A 63 7.09 -3.62 10.26
N ILE A 64 5.93 -4.29 10.22
CA ILE A 64 4.85 -4.06 11.19
C ILE A 64 5.36 -4.28 12.61
N ARG A 65 6.06 -5.40 12.86
CA ARG A 65 6.60 -5.69 14.20
C ARG A 65 7.61 -4.66 14.66
N ALA A 66 8.48 -4.19 13.77
CA ALA A 66 9.46 -3.15 14.10
C ALA A 66 8.78 -1.83 14.51
N GLU A 67 7.71 -1.42 13.80
CA GLU A 67 6.96 -0.22 14.17
C GLU A 67 6.18 -0.40 15.49
N LEU A 68 5.57 -1.58 15.71
CA LEU A 68 4.93 -1.90 16.98
C LEU A 68 5.91 -1.83 18.16
N ASP A 69 7.09 -2.43 18.01
CA ASP A 69 8.13 -2.41 19.05
C ASP A 69 8.68 -1.01 19.29
N ALA A 70 8.78 -0.18 18.25
CA ALA A 70 9.21 1.21 18.39
C ALA A 70 8.15 2.08 19.07
N ILE A 71 6.87 1.89 18.75
CA ILE A 71 5.75 2.54 19.47
C ILE A 71 5.75 2.09 20.94
N ALA A 72 5.91 0.78 21.20
CA ALA A 72 6.00 0.23 22.55
C ALA A 72 7.16 0.85 23.33
N ALA A 73 8.34 0.98 22.72
CA ALA A 73 9.50 1.61 23.35
C ALA A 73 9.25 3.10 23.69
N SER A 74 8.53 3.84 22.83
CA SER A 74 8.14 5.24 23.11
C SER A 74 7.20 5.39 24.33
N LEU A 75 6.55 4.29 24.71
CA LEU A 75 5.64 4.15 25.85
C LEU A 75 6.30 3.44 27.05
N GLU A 76 7.62 3.23 27.00
CA GLU A 76 8.39 2.53 28.05
C GLU A 76 7.98 1.06 28.25
N LEU A 77 7.39 0.44 27.23
CA LEU A 77 7.08 -0.99 27.21
C LEU A 77 8.27 -1.80 26.67
N ALA A 78 8.32 -3.09 27.03
CA ALA A 78 9.33 -4.01 26.50
C ALA A 78 9.04 -4.36 25.03
N PRO A 79 10.08 -4.69 24.22
CA PRO A 79 9.89 -5.23 22.88
C PRO A 79 9.03 -6.49 22.90
N GLY A 80 8.14 -6.62 21.91
CA GLY A 80 7.16 -7.71 21.83
C GLY A 80 5.91 -7.50 22.68
N ALA A 81 5.68 -6.30 23.20
CA ALA A 81 4.41 -5.94 23.84
C ALA A 81 3.24 -6.23 22.89
N SER A 82 2.15 -6.78 23.44
CA SER A 82 0.95 -7.06 22.67
C SER A 82 0.25 -5.77 22.23
N GLY A 83 -0.53 -5.83 21.15
CA GLY A 83 -1.34 -4.69 20.69
C GLY A 83 -2.24 -4.12 21.79
N ALA A 84 -2.76 -4.98 22.68
CA ALA A 84 -3.57 -4.57 23.83
C ALA A 84 -2.76 -3.81 24.90
N GLU A 85 -1.52 -4.21 25.20
CA GLU A 85 -0.64 -3.49 26.13
C GLU A 85 -0.23 -2.14 25.56
N ILE A 86 0.13 -2.09 24.27
CA ILE A 86 0.46 -0.84 23.57
C ILE A 86 -0.75 0.10 23.59
N ARG A 87 -1.93 -0.41 23.24
CA ARG A 87 -3.19 0.35 23.29
C ARG A 87 -3.45 0.94 24.67
N ALA A 88 -3.38 0.12 25.72
CA ALA A 88 -3.63 0.59 27.09
C ALA A 88 -2.63 1.67 27.53
N ALA A 89 -1.36 1.54 27.12
CA ALA A 89 -0.34 2.55 27.40
C ALA A 89 -0.56 3.85 26.63
N ILE A 90 -1.03 3.79 25.37
CA ILE A 90 -1.45 4.97 24.60
C ILE A 90 -2.62 5.66 25.31
N GLU A 91 -3.68 4.94 25.64
CA GLU A 91 -4.87 5.48 26.33
C GLU A 91 -4.48 6.12 27.68
N GLY A 92 -3.60 5.47 28.45
CA GLY A 92 -3.08 6.00 29.70
C GLY A 92 -2.29 7.30 29.51
N ARG A 93 -1.43 7.36 28.49
CA ARG A 93 -0.64 8.56 28.19
C ARG A 93 -1.50 9.72 27.69
N LEU A 94 -2.50 9.44 26.85
CA LEU A 94 -3.44 10.43 26.35
C LEU A 94 -4.31 10.97 27.49
N SER A 95 -4.93 10.10 28.28
CA SER A 95 -5.78 10.53 29.41
C SER A 95 -5.05 11.33 30.50
N ALA A 96 -3.72 11.18 30.61
CA ALA A 96 -2.91 11.99 31.51
C ALA A 96 -2.56 13.39 30.97
N ALA A 97 -2.72 13.62 29.66
CA ALA A 97 -2.25 14.84 28.99
C ALA A 97 -3.36 15.67 28.35
N ILE A 98 -4.45 15.04 27.90
CA ILE A 98 -5.47 15.69 27.08
C ILE A 98 -6.87 15.38 27.60
N ASP A 99 -7.73 16.40 27.57
CA ASP A 99 -9.17 16.26 27.82
C ASP A 99 -9.88 16.12 26.46
N GLY A 100 -10.90 15.28 26.37
CA GLY A 100 -11.70 15.11 25.14
C GLY A 100 -11.08 14.22 24.06
N GLY A 101 -9.85 13.73 24.24
CA GLY A 101 -9.25 12.76 23.35
C GLY A 101 -8.52 13.34 22.14
N LEU A 102 -8.14 12.45 21.23
CA LEU A 102 -7.30 12.77 20.08
C LEU A 102 -8.12 12.74 18.81
N ILE A 103 -8.21 13.88 18.12
CA ILE A 103 -8.86 13.97 16.82
C ILE A 103 -7.83 13.58 15.76
N LEU A 104 -7.99 12.37 15.24
CA LEU A 104 -7.14 11.83 14.21
C LEU A 104 -7.81 11.99 12.84
N ARG A 105 -7.11 12.60 11.87
CA ARG A 105 -7.51 12.54 10.46
C ARG A 105 -6.41 11.85 9.68
N VAL A 106 -6.80 10.77 9.02
CA VAL A 106 -5.90 9.88 8.29
C VAL A 106 -6.33 9.91 6.83
N GLU A 107 -5.42 10.33 5.95
CA GLU A 107 -5.58 10.08 4.53
C GLU A 107 -5.27 8.61 4.25
N PRO A 108 -5.91 7.93 3.29
CA PRO A 108 -5.57 6.54 2.96
C PRO A 108 -4.11 6.40 2.50
N ALA A 109 -3.46 5.30 2.87
CA ALA A 109 -2.15 4.96 2.31
C ALA A 109 -2.28 4.72 0.80
N ARG A 110 -1.29 5.15 0.02
CA ARG A 110 -1.27 4.92 -1.43
C ARG A 110 -0.35 3.77 -1.73
N CYS A 111 -0.89 2.72 -2.34
CA CYS A 111 -0.15 1.53 -2.73
C CYS A 111 -0.07 1.48 -4.25
N GLU A 112 1.15 1.38 -4.76
CA GLU A 112 1.44 1.37 -6.20
C GLU A 112 1.98 0.00 -6.59
N ALA A 113 1.35 -0.61 -7.59
CA ALA A 113 1.84 -1.82 -8.23
C ALA A 113 2.64 -1.45 -9.49
N SER A 114 3.78 -2.10 -9.70
CA SER A 114 4.56 -1.92 -10.91
C SER A 114 3.89 -2.63 -12.10
N ALA A 115 3.51 -1.84 -13.11
CA ALA A 115 3.04 -2.34 -14.40
C ALA A 115 4.03 -3.33 -15.02
N GLU A 116 5.33 -3.00 -14.97
CA GLU A 116 6.39 -3.80 -15.56
C GLU A 116 6.47 -5.20 -14.92
N VAL A 117 6.28 -5.29 -13.59
CA VAL A 117 6.26 -6.58 -12.89
C VAL A 117 5.06 -7.42 -13.31
N MET A 118 3.88 -6.81 -13.46
CA MET A 118 2.69 -7.54 -13.93
C MET A 118 2.88 -8.07 -15.35
N VAL A 119 3.42 -7.26 -16.26
CA VAL A 119 3.68 -7.66 -17.64
C VAL A 119 4.74 -8.75 -17.71
N ALA A 120 5.82 -8.63 -16.94
CA ALA A 120 6.86 -9.65 -16.86
C ALA A 120 6.30 -10.98 -16.31
N ALA A 121 5.51 -10.93 -15.24
CA ALA A 121 4.86 -12.09 -14.66
C ALA A 121 3.90 -12.76 -15.66
N ALA A 122 3.12 -11.97 -16.41
CA ALA A 122 2.21 -12.49 -17.42
C ALA A 122 2.97 -13.17 -18.57
N ALA A 123 4.06 -12.56 -19.04
CA ALA A 123 4.88 -13.10 -20.11
C ALA A 123 5.67 -14.37 -19.72
N GLU A 124 6.08 -14.48 -18.46
CA GLU A 124 6.73 -15.69 -17.92
C GLU A 124 5.79 -16.90 -17.89
N CYS A 125 4.51 -16.62 -17.72
CA CYS A 125 3.51 -17.63 -17.45
C CYS A 125 2.69 -18.00 -18.72
N ASP A 126 2.41 -17.05 -19.60
CA ASP A 126 1.81 -17.31 -20.91
C ASP A 126 2.65 -16.72 -22.06
N ALA A 127 3.20 -17.60 -22.89
CA ALA A 127 4.03 -17.26 -24.05
C ALA A 127 3.28 -16.48 -25.15
N GLN A 128 1.96 -16.34 -25.05
CA GLN A 128 1.13 -15.61 -26.02
C GLN A 128 0.95 -14.13 -25.67
N VAL A 129 1.41 -13.68 -24.50
CA VAL A 129 1.31 -12.28 -24.09
C VAL A 129 2.44 -11.47 -24.74
N ASP A 130 2.07 -10.50 -25.60
CA ASP A 130 3.02 -9.53 -26.15
C ASP A 130 3.21 -8.38 -25.15
N PRO A 131 4.39 -8.27 -24.50
CA PRO A 131 4.62 -7.27 -23.45
C PRO A 131 4.44 -5.82 -23.92
N GLY A 132 4.49 -5.56 -25.24
CA GLY A 132 4.28 -4.22 -25.80
C GLY A 132 2.83 -3.80 -25.98
N GLN A 133 1.85 -4.67 -25.68
CA GLN A 133 0.41 -4.41 -25.91
C GLN A 133 -0.45 -4.68 -24.66
N VAL A 134 0.18 -4.93 -23.52
CA VAL A 134 -0.54 -5.28 -22.29
C VAL A 134 -1.03 -4.02 -21.59
N SER A 135 -2.33 -3.82 -21.62
CA SER A 135 -3.02 -2.88 -20.75
C SER A 135 -3.61 -3.62 -19.55
N PHE A 136 -3.54 -3.05 -18.35
CA PHE A 136 -4.20 -3.58 -17.16
C PHE A 136 -5.28 -2.60 -16.69
N ALA A 137 -6.32 -3.13 -16.05
CA ALA A 137 -7.42 -2.34 -15.54
C ALA A 137 -7.17 -2.03 -14.06
N CYS A 138 -7.21 -0.76 -13.67
CA CYS A 138 -7.01 -0.30 -12.31
C CYS A 138 -8.35 0.08 -11.69
N GLU A 139 -8.70 -0.54 -10.56
CA GLU A 139 -9.92 -0.21 -9.80
C GLU A 139 -9.77 1.08 -8.95
N GLY A 140 -8.58 1.67 -8.91
CA GLY A 140 -8.30 2.89 -8.18
C GLY A 140 -7.96 4.06 -9.10
N ALA A 141 -6.76 4.59 -8.98
CA ALA A 141 -6.31 5.74 -9.76
C ALA A 141 -5.10 5.40 -10.65
N CYS A 142 -5.12 5.87 -11.89
CA CYS A 142 -3.92 5.89 -12.74
C CYS A 142 -3.20 7.22 -12.56
N GLU A 143 -1.93 7.19 -12.21
CA GLU A 143 -1.07 8.37 -12.35
C GLU A 143 -0.48 8.42 -13.76
N VAL A 144 -0.49 9.62 -14.34
CA VAL A 144 0.03 9.86 -15.68
C VAL A 144 1.00 11.03 -15.65
N GLU A 145 2.12 10.85 -16.34
CA GLU A 145 3.15 11.89 -16.44
C GLU A 145 2.60 13.20 -17.01
N ALA A 146 3.01 14.30 -16.40
CA ALA A 146 2.56 15.64 -16.74
C ALA A 146 2.79 15.98 -18.23
N GLY A 147 1.73 16.47 -18.90
CA GLY A 147 1.80 16.95 -20.28
C GLY A 147 1.42 15.94 -21.37
N VAL A 148 1.01 14.72 -20.99
CA VAL A 148 0.35 13.78 -21.91
C VAL A 148 -1.15 14.07 -21.92
N ALA A 149 -1.78 14.08 -23.10
CA ALA A 149 -3.23 14.12 -23.18
C ALA A 149 -3.78 12.78 -22.70
N VAL A 150 -4.46 12.79 -21.55
CA VAL A 150 -4.95 11.57 -20.91
C VAL A 150 -6.45 11.45 -21.14
N ASP A 151 -6.85 10.45 -21.91
CA ASP A 151 -8.25 10.03 -21.97
C ASP A 151 -8.51 9.05 -20.83
N CYS A 152 -8.99 9.55 -19.69
CA CYS A 152 -9.36 8.72 -18.54
C CYS A 152 -10.56 7.80 -18.84
N GLY A 153 -11.21 7.95 -20.00
CA GLY A 153 -12.48 7.29 -20.31
C GLY A 153 -13.68 7.98 -19.67
N ALA A 154 -14.89 7.56 -20.06
CA ALA A 154 -16.14 8.20 -19.63
C ALA A 154 -16.56 7.90 -18.17
N GLU A 155 -15.87 6.97 -17.50
CA GLU A 155 -16.23 6.45 -16.16
C GLU A 155 -15.19 6.83 -15.08
N ALA A 156 -14.33 7.80 -15.37
CA ALA A 156 -13.27 8.25 -14.47
C ALA A 156 -13.24 9.77 -14.33
N GLU A 157 -12.86 10.25 -13.15
CA GLU A 157 -12.65 11.67 -12.87
C GLU A 157 -11.17 12.02 -13.02
N LEU A 158 -10.88 13.08 -13.78
CA LEU A 158 -9.52 13.59 -13.96
C LEU A 158 -9.20 14.60 -12.84
N HIS A 159 -8.38 14.17 -11.90
CA HIS A 159 -7.76 15.00 -10.88
C HIS A 159 -6.44 15.56 -11.41
N CYS A 160 -6.27 16.87 -11.30
CA CYS A 160 -5.07 17.57 -11.71
C CYS A 160 -4.39 18.17 -10.49
N THR A 161 -3.13 17.82 -10.28
CA THR A 161 -2.31 18.32 -9.17
C THR A 161 -1.24 19.25 -9.71
N VAL A 162 -1.20 20.50 -9.23
CA VAL A 162 -0.16 21.47 -9.61
C VAL A 162 0.60 21.92 -8.37
N SER A 163 1.93 21.86 -8.44
CA SER A 163 2.83 22.34 -7.38
C SER A 163 3.69 23.50 -7.89
N ALA A 164 3.51 24.70 -7.34
CA ALA A 164 4.34 25.87 -7.69
C ALA A 164 4.21 27.01 -6.65
N PRO A 165 5.17 27.94 -6.59
CA PRO A 165 5.27 28.92 -5.51
C PRO A 165 4.10 29.91 -5.41
N SER A 166 3.20 29.96 -6.40
CA SER A 166 1.84 30.53 -6.27
C SER A 166 1.01 30.10 -7.48
N VAL A 167 0.03 29.23 -7.28
CA VAL A 167 -0.86 28.73 -8.33
C VAL A 167 -2.26 29.27 -8.11
N ALA A 168 -2.87 29.86 -9.14
CA ALA A 168 -4.29 30.20 -9.09
C ALA A 168 -5.09 28.89 -9.03
N CYS A 169 -5.60 28.56 -7.85
CA CYS A 169 -6.31 27.31 -7.57
C CYS A 169 -7.81 27.60 -7.50
N SER A 170 -8.62 26.68 -8.00
CA SER A 170 -10.07 26.67 -7.75
C SER A 170 -10.55 25.38 -7.07
N GLY A 171 -9.58 24.58 -6.59
CA GLY A 171 -9.80 23.31 -5.92
C GLY A 171 -9.24 23.29 -4.50
N GLN A 172 -8.81 22.11 -4.05
CA GLN A 172 -8.24 21.90 -2.72
C GLN A 172 -6.77 22.32 -2.70
N CYS A 173 -6.44 23.30 -1.87
CA CYS A 173 -5.07 23.76 -1.65
C CYS A 173 -4.52 23.14 -0.37
N GLN A 174 -3.37 22.46 -0.44
CA GLN A 174 -2.60 22.00 0.72
C GLN A 174 -1.37 22.91 0.85
N GLY A 175 -1.34 23.77 1.88
CA GLY A 175 -0.29 24.78 2.08
C GLY A 175 -0.84 26.14 2.54
N SER A 176 -0.25 27.23 2.03
CA SER A 176 -0.72 28.58 2.33
C SER A 176 -1.64 29.09 1.23
N CYS A 177 -2.87 29.45 1.59
CA CYS A 177 -3.82 30.08 0.68
C CYS A 177 -3.79 31.60 0.88
N ASP A 178 -3.38 32.35 -0.14
CA ASP A 178 -3.54 33.80 -0.18
C ASP A 178 -5.00 34.12 -0.55
N LEU A 179 -5.80 34.32 0.49
CA LEU A 179 -7.16 34.80 0.38
C LEU A 179 -7.06 36.30 0.10
N GLY A 180 -7.10 36.68 -1.18
CA GLY A 180 -7.09 38.08 -1.60
C GLY A 180 -8.19 38.94 -0.92
N LEU A 181 -8.28 40.21 -1.33
CA LEU A 181 -9.07 41.27 -0.67
C LEU A 181 -10.54 40.96 -0.30
N THR A 182 -11.15 39.89 -0.82
CA THR A 182 -12.52 39.48 -0.50
C THR A 182 -12.66 38.67 0.79
N GLY A 183 -11.58 38.10 1.34
CA GLY A 183 -11.60 37.27 2.56
C GLY A 183 -12.39 35.98 2.41
N GLY A 184 -12.02 34.92 3.15
CA GLY A 184 -12.67 33.61 3.06
C GLY A 184 -12.72 32.87 4.41
N PRO A 185 -13.59 31.87 4.55
CA PRO A 185 -13.53 30.96 5.70
C PRO A 185 -12.18 30.22 5.68
N CYS A 186 -11.46 30.25 6.79
CA CYS A 186 -10.12 29.65 6.93
C CYS A 186 -10.17 28.58 8.02
N ASN A 187 -10.02 27.30 7.65
CA ASN A 187 -9.94 26.16 8.57
C ASN A 187 -8.47 25.88 8.95
N GLY A 188 -7.78 26.90 9.47
CA GLY A 188 -6.37 26.83 9.83
C GLY A 188 -5.91 28.06 10.62
N THR A 189 -4.63 28.38 10.53
CA THR A 189 -4.07 29.58 11.19
C THR A 189 -4.19 30.78 10.26
N CYS A 190 -4.99 31.76 10.67
CA CYS A 190 -5.13 33.02 9.94
C CYS A 190 -4.02 33.99 10.33
N HIS A 191 -3.20 34.38 9.37
CA HIS A 191 -2.20 35.44 9.47
C HIS A 191 -2.74 36.68 8.71
N GLY A 192 -3.62 37.45 9.34
CA GLY A 192 -4.37 38.52 8.67
C GLY A 192 -5.36 39.21 9.60
N GLU A 193 -6.40 39.82 9.08
CA GLU A 193 -7.55 40.29 9.87
C GLU A 193 -8.63 39.21 9.94
N CYS A 194 -9.16 38.94 11.14
CA CYS A 194 -10.27 38.03 11.35
C CYS A 194 -11.55 38.81 11.67
N SER A 195 -12.64 38.56 10.95
CA SER A 195 -13.95 39.20 11.22
C SER A 195 -14.68 38.61 12.43
N GLY A 196 -14.14 37.54 13.03
CA GLY A 196 -14.66 36.86 14.21
C GLY A 196 -13.72 36.89 15.42
N GLY A 197 -14.04 36.10 16.45
CA GLY A 197 -13.15 35.88 17.59
C GLY A 197 -11.91 35.07 17.18
N CYS A 198 -10.75 35.43 17.73
CA CYS A 198 -9.48 34.76 17.42
C CYS A 198 -8.87 34.18 18.70
N SER A 199 -8.21 33.03 18.57
CA SER A 199 -7.57 32.36 19.71
C SER A 199 -6.26 33.04 20.16
N VAL A 200 -5.55 33.71 19.24
CA VAL A 200 -4.26 34.36 19.50
C VAL A 200 -4.14 35.68 18.74
N ILE A 201 -3.72 36.73 19.45
CA ILE A 201 -3.43 38.07 18.89
C ILE A 201 -1.97 38.40 19.20
N ASN A 202 -1.21 38.77 18.18
CA ASN A 202 0.18 39.19 18.31
C ASN A 202 0.29 40.57 18.98
N ALA A 203 1.50 40.88 19.46
CA ALA A 203 1.78 42.15 20.16
C ALA A 203 1.59 43.40 19.29
N ASP A 204 1.61 43.25 17.96
CA ASP A 204 1.36 44.32 16.98
C ASP A 204 -0.12 44.46 16.59
N GLY A 205 -1.00 43.63 17.15
CA GLY A 205 -2.43 43.58 16.83
C GLY A 205 -2.76 42.75 15.59
N SER A 206 -1.77 42.09 14.96
CA SER A 206 -2.02 41.10 13.90
C SER A 206 -2.54 39.80 14.50
N TYR A 207 -3.34 39.07 13.74
CA TYR A 207 -3.90 37.79 14.17
C TYR A 207 -2.95 36.65 13.75
N ALA A 208 -2.79 35.65 14.61
CA ALA A 208 -1.97 34.45 14.34
C ALA A 208 -2.58 33.21 15.02
N GLY A 209 -3.87 32.99 14.77
CA GLY A 209 -4.61 31.90 15.41
C GLY A 209 -5.84 31.47 14.62
N ALA A 210 -6.59 30.53 15.19
CA ALA A 210 -7.84 30.05 14.62
C ALA A 210 -8.86 31.20 14.59
N CYS A 211 -9.46 31.43 13.42
CA CYS A 211 -10.41 32.50 13.18
C CYS A 211 -11.84 31.94 13.10
N ALA A 212 -12.74 32.39 13.97
CA ALA A 212 -14.16 31.98 13.95
C ALA A 212 -15.00 32.71 12.87
N GLY A 213 -14.37 33.23 11.81
CA GLY A 213 -15.01 34.09 10.81
C GLY A 213 -14.25 34.09 9.47
N THR A 214 -14.38 35.16 8.70
CA THR A 214 -13.59 35.36 7.49
C THR A 214 -12.19 35.88 7.84
N CYS A 215 -11.17 35.22 7.30
CA CYS A 215 -9.79 35.68 7.33
C CYS A 215 -9.51 36.49 6.06
N SER A 216 -9.03 37.72 6.21
CA SER A 216 -8.46 38.52 5.11
C SER A 216 -6.95 38.65 5.34
N GLY A 217 -6.17 37.87 4.58
CA GLY A 217 -4.73 37.68 4.73
C GLY A 217 -4.31 36.28 4.28
N THR A 218 -3.19 35.77 4.82
CA THR A 218 -2.72 34.42 4.50
C THR A 218 -3.36 33.42 5.44
N CYS A 219 -4.00 32.39 4.88
CA CYS A 219 -4.52 31.27 5.64
C CYS A 219 -3.55 30.10 5.49
N GLU A 220 -2.86 29.74 6.58
CA GLU A 220 -2.04 28.53 6.63
C GLU A 220 -2.96 27.36 6.94
N LEU A 221 -3.17 26.50 5.94
CA LEU A 221 -4.13 25.41 6.01
C LEU A 221 -3.48 24.17 6.62
N ASP A 222 -4.07 23.67 7.71
CA ASP A 222 -3.62 22.42 8.34
C ASP A 222 -4.05 21.17 7.53
N VAL A 223 -5.03 21.34 6.62
CA VAL A 223 -5.63 20.29 5.78
C VAL A 223 -5.98 20.88 4.42
N ALA A 224 -5.99 20.08 3.36
CA ALA A 224 -6.43 20.53 2.04
C ALA A 224 -7.84 21.15 2.12
N ALA A 225 -7.99 22.40 1.69
CA ALA A 225 -9.26 23.13 1.73
C ALA A 225 -9.51 23.87 0.42
N GLU A 226 -10.78 24.06 0.07
CA GLU A 226 -11.17 24.83 -1.12
C GLU A 226 -10.63 26.27 -1.00
N CYS A 227 -9.69 26.60 -1.88
CA CYS A 227 -9.04 27.90 -1.95
C CYS A 227 -9.34 28.52 -3.31
N GLY A 228 -10.13 29.59 -3.34
CA GLY A 228 -10.44 30.34 -4.57
C GLY A 228 -9.39 31.40 -4.93
N GLY A 229 -8.13 31.20 -4.52
CA GLY A 229 -7.05 32.19 -4.58
C GLY A 229 -5.71 31.62 -5.04
N SER A 230 -4.62 32.30 -4.72
CA SER A 230 -3.27 31.79 -4.98
C SER A 230 -2.88 30.81 -3.88
N CYS A 231 -2.65 29.55 -4.25
CA CYS A 231 -2.13 28.51 -3.37
C CYS A 231 -0.60 28.51 -3.46
N GLU A 232 0.08 28.82 -2.36
CA GLU A 232 1.51 28.53 -2.17
C GLU A 232 1.62 27.12 -1.56
N GLY A 233 1.67 26.11 -2.42
CA GLY A 233 1.62 24.71 -2.04
C GLY A 233 1.20 23.80 -3.19
N THR A 234 0.45 22.77 -2.87
CA THR A 234 -0.11 21.82 -3.85
C THR A 234 -1.60 22.10 -4.04
N CYS A 235 -2.02 22.25 -5.30
CA CYS A 235 -3.42 22.49 -5.67
C CYS A 235 -3.96 21.27 -6.43
N ASP A 236 -4.96 20.61 -5.84
CA ASP A 236 -5.73 19.51 -6.44
C ASP A 236 -7.10 20.00 -6.92
N PHE A 237 -7.40 19.81 -8.20
CA PHE A 237 -8.69 20.17 -8.77
C PHE A 237 -9.19 19.13 -9.78
N VAL A 238 -10.51 19.01 -9.90
CA VAL A 238 -11.13 18.08 -10.86
C VAL A 238 -11.49 18.85 -12.13
N GLU A 239 -10.99 18.40 -13.28
CA GLU A 239 -11.38 18.97 -14.57
C GLU A 239 -12.43 18.12 -15.28
N PRO A 240 -13.54 18.72 -15.76
CA PRO A 240 -14.51 18.03 -16.58
C PRO A 240 -14.04 17.83 -18.05
N ALA A 241 -12.86 18.34 -18.42
CA ALA A 241 -12.43 18.50 -19.80
C ALA A 241 -11.05 17.87 -20.10
N GLY A 242 -10.81 16.63 -19.66
CA GLY A 242 -9.88 15.67 -20.30
C GLY A 242 -8.40 16.07 -20.46
N GLN A 243 -7.92 17.18 -19.89
CA GLN A 243 -6.51 17.57 -19.98
C GLN A 243 -6.12 18.49 -18.83
N CYS A 244 -5.19 18.06 -17.99
CA CYS A 244 -4.58 18.93 -17.02
C CYS A 244 -3.67 19.98 -17.70
N SER A 245 -3.54 21.15 -17.08
CA SER A 245 -2.65 22.21 -17.57
C SER A 245 -1.20 21.72 -17.69
N ALA A 246 -0.43 22.26 -18.65
CA ALA A 246 0.96 21.85 -18.87
C ALA A 246 1.81 22.01 -17.58
N GLY A 247 2.36 20.90 -17.08
CA GLY A 247 3.12 20.84 -15.83
C GLY A 247 2.33 20.40 -14.59
N ALA A 248 1.04 20.08 -14.75
CA ALA A 248 0.24 19.40 -13.73
C ALA A 248 0.41 17.88 -13.83
N GLU A 249 0.49 17.22 -12.68
CA GLU A 249 0.32 15.76 -12.60
C GLU A 249 -1.15 15.43 -12.82
N ALA A 250 -1.41 14.44 -13.67
CA ALA A 250 -2.76 14.00 -14.02
C ALA A 250 -3.05 12.66 -13.35
N ARG A 251 -4.18 12.57 -12.66
CA ARG A 251 -4.63 11.36 -11.96
C ARG A 251 -6.05 11.02 -12.41
N CYS A 252 -6.22 9.89 -13.07
CA CYS A 252 -7.52 9.38 -13.46
C CYS A 252 -8.05 8.48 -12.35
N GLU A 253 -9.07 8.91 -11.61
CA GLU A 253 -9.67 8.12 -10.53
C GLU A 253 -10.93 7.41 -11.04
N ALA A 254 -10.97 6.08 -10.93
CA ALA A 254 -12.14 5.29 -11.28
C ALA A 254 -13.33 5.67 -10.38
N GLN A 255 -14.50 5.89 -10.97
CA GLN A 255 -15.72 6.02 -10.16
C GLN A 255 -16.08 4.67 -9.52
N ALA A 256 -16.80 4.67 -8.40
CA ALA A 256 -17.08 3.47 -7.61
C ALA A 256 -17.59 2.28 -8.46
N GLY A 257 -16.74 1.27 -8.64
CA GLY A 257 -17.02 0.05 -9.42
C GLY A 257 -16.60 0.11 -10.90
N GLY A 258 -16.03 1.22 -11.35
CA GLY A 258 -15.36 1.35 -12.65
C GLY A 258 -13.89 0.93 -12.57
N SER A 259 -13.25 0.84 -13.73
CA SER A 259 -11.82 0.59 -13.84
C SER A 259 -11.21 1.47 -14.92
N VAL A 260 -10.01 1.99 -14.69
CA VAL A 260 -9.27 2.81 -15.67
C VAL A 260 -8.13 1.99 -16.26
N GLN A 261 -7.92 2.12 -17.56
CA GLN A 261 -6.85 1.43 -18.26
C GLN A 261 -5.56 2.22 -18.10
N CYS A 262 -4.60 1.71 -17.31
CA CYS A 262 -3.34 2.40 -17.06
C CYS A 262 -2.20 1.82 -17.91
N GLU A 263 -1.26 2.68 -18.31
CA GLU A 263 -0.02 2.25 -19.00
C GLU A 263 1.21 2.27 -18.07
N ALA A 264 1.26 3.18 -17.09
CA ALA A 264 2.47 3.43 -16.28
C ALA A 264 2.36 2.95 -14.82
N GLY A 265 1.21 3.12 -14.17
CA GLY A 265 1.02 2.73 -12.77
C GLY A 265 -0.44 2.75 -12.34
N CYS A 266 -0.76 1.89 -11.37
CA CYS A 266 -2.07 1.83 -10.72
C CYS A 266 -1.91 2.01 -9.21
N GLN A 267 -2.57 3.05 -8.69
CA GLN A 267 -2.82 3.22 -7.28
C GLN A 267 -4.11 2.48 -6.92
N GLY A 268 -3.98 1.30 -6.33
CA GLY A 268 -5.11 0.45 -5.99
C GLY A 268 -4.96 -0.97 -6.54
N LYS A 269 -6.09 -1.67 -6.70
CA LYS A 269 -6.08 -3.04 -7.22
C LYS A 269 -5.90 -3.00 -8.73
N ALA A 270 -4.77 -3.49 -9.21
CA ALA A 270 -4.54 -3.74 -10.61
C ALA A 270 -5.13 -5.11 -10.98
N GLN A 271 -6.04 -5.13 -11.94
CA GLN A 271 -6.53 -6.37 -12.53
C GLN A 271 -5.52 -6.85 -13.58
N PRO A 272 -5.07 -8.12 -13.48
CA PRO A 272 -4.14 -8.70 -14.44
C PRO A 272 -4.73 -8.69 -15.86
N PRO A 273 -3.87 -8.74 -16.89
CA PRO A 273 -4.33 -8.90 -18.27
C PRO A 273 -5.03 -10.24 -18.47
N GLN A 274 -5.74 -10.40 -19.60
CA GLN A 274 -6.37 -11.68 -19.95
C GLN A 274 -5.31 -12.77 -20.15
N VAL A 275 -5.09 -13.56 -19.11
CA VAL A 275 -4.23 -14.75 -19.09
C VAL A 275 -5.07 -15.95 -18.64
N SER A 276 -4.49 -17.16 -18.66
CA SER A 276 -5.17 -18.32 -18.08
C SER A 276 -5.42 -18.13 -16.58
N ALA A 277 -6.42 -18.79 -16.00
CA ALA A 277 -6.80 -18.59 -14.60
C ALA A 277 -5.65 -18.92 -13.62
N GLU A 278 -4.81 -19.89 -13.97
CA GLU A 278 -3.61 -20.28 -13.22
C GLU A 278 -2.55 -19.17 -13.25
N CYS A 279 -2.47 -18.52 -14.40
CA CYS A 279 -1.56 -17.42 -14.64
C CYS A 279 -2.00 -16.16 -13.91
N GLU A 280 -3.31 -15.91 -13.88
CA GLU A 280 -3.92 -14.77 -13.22
C GLU A 280 -3.49 -14.69 -11.74
N ALA A 281 -3.57 -15.81 -11.01
CA ALA A 281 -3.18 -15.86 -9.61
C ALA A 281 -1.66 -15.66 -9.41
N SER A 282 -0.83 -16.20 -10.30
CA SER A 282 0.63 -16.03 -10.24
C SER A 282 1.03 -14.57 -10.52
N VAL A 283 0.37 -13.94 -11.49
CA VAL A 283 0.57 -12.52 -11.83
C VAL A 283 0.11 -11.63 -10.69
N ASP A 284 -1.08 -11.85 -10.12
CA ASP A 284 -1.60 -11.10 -8.98
C ASP A 284 -0.67 -11.22 -7.76
N ALA A 285 -0.18 -12.44 -7.47
CA ALA A 285 0.77 -12.66 -6.38
C ALA A 285 2.08 -11.89 -6.59
N LYS A 286 2.68 -11.92 -7.79
CA LYS A 286 3.90 -11.16 -8.10
C LYS A 286 3.66 -9.66 -8.09
N ALA A 287 2.53 -9.20 -8.63
CA ALA A 287 2.13 -7.80 -8.60
C ALA A 287 2.06 -7.30 -7.16
N SER A 288 1.32 -8.00 -6.30
CA SER A 288 1.17 -7.68 -4.89
C SER A 288 2.47 -7.79 -4.11
N ALA A 289 3.34 -8.73 -4.45
CA ALA A 289 4.68 -8.82 -3.87
C ALA A 289 5.55 -7.58 -4.20
N SER A 290 5.34 -7.00 -5.39
CA SER A 290 6.05 -5.79 -5.83
C SER A 290 5.43 -4.48 -5.37
N VAL A 291 4.23 -4.51 -4.76
CA VAL A 291 3.56 -3.28 -4.32
C VAL A 291 4.43 -2.53 -3.33
N GLU A 292 4.52 -1.22 -3.52
CA GLU A 292 5.08 -0.28 -2.55
C GLU A 292 3.98 0.65 -2.04
N CYS A 293 3.85 0.77 -0.71
CA CYS A 293 2.87 1.64 -0.10
C CYS A 293 3.57 2.85 0.53
N THR A 294 3.17 4.05 0.13
CA THR A 294 3.62 5.28 0.74
C THR A 294 2.85 5.56 2.04
N PRO A 295 3.51 6.05 3.10
CA PRO A 295 2.84 6.41 4.34
C PRO A 295 1.76 7.47 4.14
N PRO A 296 0.58 7.31 4.77
CA PRO A 296 -0.47 8.31 4.72
C PRO A 296 -0.10 9.58 5.47
N THR A 297 -0.74 10.69 5.10
CA THR A 297 -0.75 11.88 5.92
C THR A 297 -1.62 11.65 7.15
N VAL A 298 -1.00 11.73 8.33
CA VAL A 298 -1.70 11.65 9.61
C VAL A 298 -1.67 13.02 10.25
N SER A 299 -2.84 13.65 10.43
CA SER A 299 -2.98 14.87 11.22
C SER A 299 -3.63 14.57 12.56
N ILE A 300 -3.09 15.20 13.60
CA ILE A 300 -3.45 14.95 14.99
C ILE A 300 -3.79 16.29 15.64
N ALA A 301 -5.00 16.43 16.16
CA ALA A 301 -5.43 17.57 16.96
C ALA A 301 -5.90 17.10 18.35
N TRP A 302 -5.70 17.94 19.37
CA TRP A 302 -6.06 17.63 20.75
C TRP A 302 -6.30 18.89 21.58
N GLU A 303 -6.96 18.73 22.72
CA GLU A 303 -7.14 19.77 23.74
C GLU A 303 -6.40 19.38 25.03
N TRP A 304 -5.62 20.31 25.59
CA TRP A 304 -4.87 20.04 26.84
C TRP A 304 -5.80 19.87 28.02
N SER A 305 -5.47 18.97 28.94
CA SER A 305 -6.22 18.86 30.18
C SER A 305 -6.10 20.12 31.04
N ALA A 306 -7.07 20.39 31.90
CA ALA A 306 -7.06 21.56 32.77
C ALA A 306 -5.78 21.65 33.63
N GLU A 307 -5.19 20.51 34.02
CA GLU A 307 -3.93 20.43 34.75
C GLU A 307 -2.71 20.88 33.94
N LEU A 308 -2.80 20.88 32.62
CA LEU A 308 -1.72 21.25 31.70
C LEU A 308 -1.93 22.58 30.98
N GLN A 309 -3.05 23.28 31.20
CA GLN A 309 -3.34 24.57 30.54
C GLN A 309 -2.64 25.81 31.16
N GLY A 310 -1.79 25.63 32.19
CA GLY A 310 -1.11 26.75 32.85
C GLY A 310 0.32 27.05 32.35
N ASP A 311 0.81 28.25 32.67
CA ASP A 311 2.13 28.75 32.27
C ASP A 311 3.29 28.35 33.22
N ALA A 312 3.06 27.41 34.15
CA ALA A 312 4.14 27.00 35.05
C ALA A 312 5.22 26.24 34.26
N GLN A 313 6.50 26.48 34.58
CA GLN A 313 7.63 25.85 33.88
C GLN A 313 7.54 24.31 33.82
N ALA A 314 6.94 23.67 34.83
CA ALA A 314 6.70 22.23 34.84
C ALA A 314 5.66 21.78 33.80
N GLN A 315 4.60 22.57 33.58
CA GLN A 315 3.56 22.29 32.58
C GLN A 315 4.11 22.48 31.17
N ALA A 316 4.90 23.53 30.93
CA ALA A 316 5.58 23.75 29.65
C ALA A 316 6.50 22.57 29.27
N GLN A 317 7.22 22.00 30.24
CA GLN A 317 8.06 20.82 30.00
C GLN A 317 7.22 19.57 29.67
N ALA A 318 6.12 19.33 30.38
CA ALA A 318 5.22 18.22 30.10
C ALA A 318 4.58 18.33 28.70
N GLN A 319 4.12 19.53 28.33
CA GLN A 319 3.59 19.81 27.00
C GLN A 319 4.65 19.57 25.91
N ALA A 320 5.90 20.00 26.13
CA ALA A 320 6.99 19.79 25.19
C ALA A 320 7.32 18.31 25.01
N GLN A 321 7.34 17.53 26.10
CA GLN A 321 7.55 16.08 26.03
C GLN A 321 6.41 15.36 25.32
N PHE A 322 5.16 15.77 25.57
CA PHE A 322 4.00 15.22 24.87
C PHE A 322 4.02 15.55 23.37
N ARG A 323 4.32 16.81 23.00
CA ARG A 323 4.47 17.23 21.59
C ARG A 323 5.59 16.47 20.87
N ALA A 324 6.72 16.26 21.53
CA ALA A 324 7.81 15.47 20.98
C ALA A 324 7.36 14.00 20.74
N TRP A 325 6.72 13.41 21.74
CA TRP A 325 6.20 12.04 21.64
C TRP A 325 5.13 11.91 20.55
N ILE A 326 4.15 12.82 20.46
CA ILE A 326 3.06 12.70 19.49
C ILE A 326 3.56 12.89 18.06
N ASN A 327 4.58 13.71 17.84
CA ASN A 327 5.21 13.85 16.53
C ASN A 327 5.94 12.58 16.11
N GLU A 328 6.66 11.93 17.03
CA GLU A 328 7.29 10.64 16.75
C GLU A 328 6.23 9.55 16.51
N PHE A 329 5.21 9.50 17.37
CA PHE A 329 4.09 8.58 17.25
C PHE A 329 3.40 8.72 15.89
N ARG A 330 3.10 9.94 15.46
CA ARG A 330 2.48 10.25 14.15
C ARG A 330 3.26 9.64 13.00
N LEU A 331 4.58 9.80 12.98
CA LEU A 331 5.43 9.28 11.92
C LEU A 331 5.41 7.75 11.88
N ARG A 332 5.61 7.10 13.04
CA ARG A 332 5.60 5.64 13.17
C ARG A 332 4.24 5.04 12.84
N TYR A 333 3.18 5.70 13.29
CA TYR A 333 1.81 5.31 13.02
C TYR A 333 1.48 5.41 11.53
N GLY A 334 1.95 6.44 10.83
CA GLY A 334 1.88 6.52 9.37
C GLY A 334 2.55 5.33 8.69
N THR A 335 3.80 5.02 9.05
CA THR A 335 4.52 3.85 8.51
C THR A 335 3.78 2.54 8.80
N LEU A 336 3.24 2.38 10.01
CA LEU A 336 2.44 1.21 10.40
C LEU A 336 1.19 1.06 9.54
N LEU A 337 0.49 2.15 9.23
CA LEU A 337 -0.68 2.14 8.35
C LEU A 337 -0.32 1.76 6.91
N ALA A 338 0.82 2.22 6.39
CA ALA A 338 1.31 1.85 5.07
C ALA A 338 1.61 0.34 4.99
N ALA A 339 2.34 -0.18 5.98
CA ALA A 339 2.68 -1.59 6.07
C ALA A 339 1.43 -2.46 6.24
N ARG A 340 0.41 -1.96 6.96
CA ARG A 340 -0.89 -2.62 7.07
C ARG A 340 -1.62 -2.68 5.73
N ALA A 341 -1.67 -1.58 4.98
CA ALA A 341 -2.33 -1.56 3.67
C ALA A 341 -1.66 -2.57 2.72
N GLN A 342 -0.34 -2.62 2.72
CA GLN A 342 0.43 -3.62 1.99
C GLN A 342 0.12 -5.04 2.44
N ALA A 343 0.00 -5.27 3.75
CA ALA A 343 -0.32 -6.57 4.31
C ALA A 343 -1.71 -7.06 3.84
N GLU A 344 -2.71 -6.20 3.82
CA GLU A 344 -4.07 -6.54 3.37
C GLU A 344 -4.07 -6.97 1.88
N LEU A 345 -3.26 -6.34 1.02
CA LEU A 345 -3.07 -6.75 -0.38
C LEU A 345 -2.42 -8.14 -0.49
N LEU A 346 -1.36 -8.39 0.29
CA LEU A 346 -0.66 -9.67 0.31
C LEU A 346 -1.53 -10.82 0.83
N VAL A 347 -2.36 -10.57 1.86
CA VAL A 347 -3.31 -11.57 2.39
C VAL A 347 -4.31 -12.00 1.33
N ASN A 348 -4.89 -11.04 0.59
CA ASN A 348 -5.84 -11.34 -0.47
C ASN A 348 -5.19 -12.13 -1.59
N SER A 349 -3.99 -11.73 -2.00
CA SER A 349 -3.23 -12.40 -3.07
C SER A 349 -2.80 -13.81 -2.66
N GLY A 350 -2.38 -14.00 -1.41
CA GLY A 350 -2.02 -15.32 -0.87
C GLY A 350 -3.21 -16.27 -0.83
N ARG A 351 -4.41 -15.78 -0.49
CA ARG A 351 -5.64 -16.58 -0.56
C ARG A 351 -5.97 -16.99 -2.00
N GLY A 352 -5.89 -16.05 -2.94
CA GLY A 352 -6.08 -16.32 -4.37
C GLY A 352 -5.10 -17.38 -4.89
N LEU A 353 -3.83 -17.28 -4.49
CA LEU A 353 -2.79 -18.24 -4.87
C LEU A 353 -3.03 -19.63 -4.26
N ILE A 354 -3.47 -19.71 -3.00
CA ILE A 354 -3.85 -20.99 -2.36
C ILE A 354 -5.04 -21.64 -3.08
N GLU A 355 -6.04 -20.85 -3.49
CA GLU A 355 -7.20 -21.34 -4.23
C GLU A 355 -6.80 -21.83 -5.63
N ALA A 356 -5.91 -21.11 -6.32
CA ALA A 356 -5.40 -21.48 -7.64
C ALA A 356 -4.46 -22.69 -7.62
N ALA A 357 -3.65 -22.86 -6.56
CA ALA A 357 -2.66 -23.93 -6.43
C ALA A 357 -3.27 -25.33 -6.66
N GLY A 358 -4.48 -25.54 -6.13
CA GLY A 358 -5.17 -26.82 -6.21
C GLY A 358 -5.64 -27.18 -7.61
N GLY A 359 -6.13 -26.20 -8.39
CA GLY A 359 -6.62 -26.42 -9.76
C GLY A 359 -5.51 -26.42 -10.81
N ALA A 360 -4.60 -25.44 -10.71
CA ALA A 360 -3.55 -25.22 -11.70
C ALA A 360 -2.65 -26.44 -11.91
N VAL A 361 -2.18 -27.03 -10.82
CA VAL A 361 -1.22 -28.14 -10.89
C VAL A 361 -1.93 -29.45 -11.21
N THR A 362 -3.18 -29.66 -10.79
CA THR A 362 -3.94 -30.85 -11.19
C THR A 362 -4.34 -30.83 -12.66
N ASP A 363 -4.74 -29.66 -13.18
CA ASP A 363 -5.17 -29.53 -14.57
C ASP A 363 -3.96 -29.62 -15.50
N ALA A 364 -2.84 -28.96 -15.15
CA ALA A 364 -1.58 -29.14 -15.85
C ALA A 364 -1.12 -30.61 -15.82
N ALA A 365 -1.21 -31.30 -14.68
CA ALA A 365 -0.85 -32.72 -14.62
C ALA A 365 -1.76 -33.59 -15.50
N ALA A 366 -3.06 -33.30 -15.57
CA ALA A 366 -4.02 -34.05 -16.36
C ALA A 366 -3.82 -33.86 -17.88
N GLU A 367 -3.51 -32.64 -18.34
CA GLU A 367 -3.22 -32.38 -19.75
C GLU A 367 -1.97 -33.12 -20.25
N LEU A 368 -1.02 -33.37 -19.34
CA LEU A 368 0.24 -34.02 -19.67
C LEU A 368 0.14 -35.55 -19.86
N GLU A 369 -0.95 -36.17 -19.40
CA GLU A 369 -1.18 -37.61 -19.62
C GLU A 369 -1.42 -37.98 -21.10
N GLY A 370 -1.67 -36.99 -21.98
CA GLY A 370 -2.05 -37.21 -23.38
C GLY A 370 -0.91 -37.38 -24.39
N ASP A 371 0.22 -36.67 -24.25
CA ASP A 371 1.32 -36.68 -25.23
C ASP A 371 2.65 -36.05 -24.72
N ALA A 372 2.82 -35.91 -23.41
CA ALA A 372 3.94 -35.15 -22.85
C ALA A 372 5.28 -35.91 -22.88
N SER A 373 6.38 -35.17 -23.06
CA SER A 373 7.72 -35.73 -22.89
C SER A 373 7.94 -36.25 -21.46
N LEU A 374 8.72 -37.32 -21.29
CA LEU A 374 9.02 -37.90 -19.97
C LEU A 374 9.51 -36.86 -18.96
N ARG A 375 10.32 -35.89 -19.39
CA ARG A 375 10.80 -34.79 -18.55
C ARG A 375 9.66 -33.99 -17.92
N VAL A 376 8.64 -33.69 -18.72
CA VAL A 376 7.48 -32.91 -18.31
C VAL A 376 6.61 -33.71 -17.34
N LEU A 377 6.47 -35.03 -17.56
CA LEU A 377 5.76 -35.92 -16.63
C LEU A 377 6.45 -36.03 -15.25
N PHE A 378 7.77 -36.21 -15.22
CA PHE A 378 8.52 -36.27 -13.95
C PHE A 378 8.50 -34.92 -13.22
N GLY A 379 8.70 -33.82 -13.96
CA GLY A 379 8.63 -32.47 -13.40
C GLY A 379 7.27 -32.13 -12.80
N ALA A 380 6.18 -32.43 -13.51
CA ALA A 380 4.84 -32.24 -13.00
C ALA A 380 4.56 -33.10 -11.75
N ARG A 381 5.11 -34.33 -11.71
CA ARG A 381 5.02 -35.18 -10.52
C ARG A 381 5.74 -34.57 -9.32
N CYS A 382 6.94 -34.02 -9.49
CA CYS A 382 7.64 -33.32 -8.42
C CYS A 382 6.85 -32.10 -7.93
N ALA A 383 6.32 -31.31 -8.86
CA ALA A 383 5.46 -30.17 -8.52
C ALA A 383 4.24 -30.58 -7.67
N LEU A 384 3.57 -31.69 -8.04
CA LEU A 384 2.43 -32.22 -7.28
C LEU A 384 2.79 -32.62 -5.86
N LEU A 385 4.02 -33.12 -5.63
CA LEU A 385 4.48 -33.49 -4.29
C LEU A 385 4.76 -32.27 -3.41
N GLU A 386 5.08 -31.13 -4.01
CA GLU A 386 5.38 -29.87 -3.31
C GLU A 386 4.14 -29.02 -3.00
N LEU A 387 2.99 -29.28 -3.65
CA LEU A 387 1.74 -28.55 -3.39
C LEU A 387 1.30 -28.47 -1.92
N PRO A 388 1.40 -29.55 -1.11
CA PRO A 388 1.05 -29.47 0.31
C PRO A 388 1.93 -28.46 1.06
N GLU A 389 3.22 -28.39 0.70
CA GLU A 389 4.15 -27.41 1.27
C GLU A 389 3.78 -25.99 0.82
N VAL A 390 3.35 -25.77 -0.44
CA VAL A 390 2.86 -24.45 -0.89
C VAL A 390 1.72 -23.97 -0.01
N GLY A 391 0.75 -24.86 0.22
CA GLY A 391 -0.38 -24.57 1.10
C GLY A 391 0.04 -24.33 2.55
N ALA A 392 1.10 -24.96 3.03
CA ALA A 392 1.62 -24.76 4.39
C ALA A 392 2.36 -23.42 4.54
N VAL A 393 3.26 -23.11 3.61
CA VAL A 393 4.04 -21.85 3.57
C VAL A 393 3.10 -20.66 3.47
N LEU A 394 2.23 -20.63 2.45
CA LEU A 394 1.32 -19.51 2.24
C LEU A 394 0.34 -19.32 3.40
N ARG A 395 -0.25 -20.41 3.92
CA ARG A 395 -1.18 -20.31 5.05
C ARG A 395 -0.48 -19.82 6.31
N GLY A 396 0.72 -20.35 6.59
CA GLY A 396 1.51 -19.94 7.74
C GLY A 396 1.93 -18.46 7.67
N GLY A 397 2.34 -17.99 6.49
CA GLY A 397 2.66 -16.58 6.24
C GLY A 397 1.44 -15.67 6.39
N VAL A 398 0.33 -16.02 5.72
CA VAL A 398 -0.93 -15.24 5.77
C VAL A 398 -1.49 -15.16 7.19
N GLU A 399 -1.56 -16.27 7.93
CA GLU A 399 -2.05 -16.28 9.32
C GLU A 399 -1.20 -15.38 10.25
N GLN A 400 0.12 -15.41 10.08
CA GLN A 400 1.03 -14.55 10.84
C GLN A 400 0.90 -13.07 10.48
N LEU A 401 0.68 -12.78 9.20
CA LEU A 401 0.46 -11.43 8.71
C LEU A 401 -0.88 -10.87 9.21
N GLU A 402 -1.94 -11.67 9.17
CA GLU A 402 -3.26 -11.32 9.74
C GLU A 402 -3.17 -11.02 11.24
N ALA A 403 -2.40 -11.80 12.00
CA ALA A 403 -2.15 -11.53 13.42
C ALA A 403 -1.44 -10.18 13.63
N SER A 404 -0.46 -9.86 12.77
CA SER A 404 0.25 -8.57 12.79
C SER A 404 -0.68 -7.40 12.45
N VAL A 405 -1.54 -7.56 11.44
CA VAL A 405 -2.58 -6.57 11.07
C VAL A 405 -3.57 -6.36 12.21
N SER A 406 -4.00 -7.43 12.88
CA SER A 406 -4.89 -7.34 14.04
C SER A 406 -4.24 -6.55 15.19
N ALA A 407 -2.94 -6.76 15.44
CA ALA A 407 -2.22 -6.00 16.47
C ALA A 407 -2.13 -4.49 16.12
N ALA A 408 -1.90 -4.16 14.84
CA ALA A 408 -1.94 -2.78 14.37
C ALA A 408 -3.36 -2.15 14.45
N ALA A 409 -4.41 -2.95 14.25
CA ALA A 409 -5.79 -2.52 14.38
C ALA A 409 -6.14 -2.12 15.83
N GLU A 410 -5.60 -2.82 16.83
CA GLU A 410 -5.77 -2.43 18.24
C GLU A 410 -5.19 -1.03 18.53
N ILE A 411 -4.04 -0.70 17.95
CA ILE A 411 -3.47 0.66 18.06
C ILE A 411 -4.39 1.69 17.42
N THR A 412 -4.93 1.37 16.23
CA THR A 412 -5.91 2.22 15.54
C THR A 412 -7.14 2.48 16.41
N ALA A 413 -7.63 1.46 17.13
CA ALA A 413 -8.74 1.59 18.06
C ALA A 413 -8.42 2.51 19.25
N ALA A 414 -7.17 2.51 19.73
CA ALA A 414 -6.72 3.39 20.81
C ALA A 414 -6.82 4.88 20.43
N VAL A 415 -6.53 5.22 19.17
CA VAL A 415 -6.52 6.61 18.68
C VAL A 415 -7.87 7.06 18.09
N GLY A 416 -8.71 6.13 17.62
CA GLY A 416 -10.00 6.45 17.00
C GLY A 416 -11.22 6.38 17.93
N SER A 417 -11.08 5.83 19.15
CA SER A 417 -12.23 5.64 20.07
C SER A 417 -12.54 6.84 20.97
N ALA A 418 -11.79 7.95 20.82
CA ALA A 418 -12.04 9.18 21.57
C ALA A 418 -12.78 10.20 20.69
N GLY A 419 -14.08 9.95 20.47
CA GLY A 419 -15.00 10.83 19.75
C GLY A 419 -16.45 10.56 20.15
#